data_AF-A0A2H0QVL0-F1
#
_entry.id   AF-A0A2H0QVL0-F1
#
_cell.length_a   1.000
_cell.length_b   1.000
_cell.length_c   1.000
_cell.angle_alpha   90.00
_cell.angle_beta   90.00
_cell.angle_gamma   90.00
#
_symmetry.space_group_name_H-M   'P 1'
#
loop_
_entity.id
_entity.type
_entity.pdbx_description
1 polymer ?
#
loop_
_entity_poly.entity_id
_entity_poly.type
_entity_poly.pdbx_seq_one_letter_code
_entity_poly.pdbx_strand_id
1 'polypeptide(L)'
;MKIKRAFLASMYTYLASLAVAIIGAFIFNAGTADPNEIHPVLWIVGVLGPIVFAWIFSTWYFRGSHVAQGRGQGLLLGILMIITGFVLDVITVLPTAGGFDNAITLLVSYYTQWAFWVTAVLVIFMCVLVGGNVRQAASSSSS
;
A
#
# COMPACT_ATOMS: atom_id res chain seq x y z
N MET A 1 17.60 7.37 4.92
CA MET A 1 16.13 7.50 4.80
C MET A 1 15.59 8.51 5.80
N LYS A 2 14.70 9.43 5.40
CA LYS A 2 13.94 10.25 6.37
C LYS A 2 12.74 9.45 6.89
N ILE A 3 12.91 8.76 8.01
CA ILE A 3 11.95 7.77 8.55
C ILE A 3 10.57 8.38 8.81
N LYS A 4 10.49 9.55 9.46
CA LYS A 4 9.19 10.20 9.75
C LYS A 4 8.35 10.45 8.50
N ARG A 5 8.98 10.96 7.43
CA ARG A 5 8.29 11.22 6.15
C ARG A 5 7.94 9.93 5.41
N ALA A 6 8.78 8.90 5.51
CA ALA A 6 8.53 7.59 4.91
C ALA A 6 7.31 6.94 5.58
N PHE A 7 7.25 6.98 6.91
CA PHE A 7 6.11 6.50 7.69
C PHE A 7 4.81 7.24 7.32
N LEU A 8 4.85 8.57 7.19
CA LEU A 8 3.69 9.35 6.73
C LEU A 8 3.26 8.96 5.31
N ALA A 9 4.20 8.76 4.38
CA ALA A 9 3.87 8.30 3.03
C ALA A 9 3.20 6.92 3.05
N SER A 10 3.69 6.00 3.88
CA SER A 10 3.08 4.69 4.09
C SER A 10 1.68 4.78 4.68
N MET A 11 1.50 5.62 5.70
CA MET A 11 0.20 5.83 6.35
C MET A 11 -0.82 6.42 5.38
N TYR A 12 -0.43 7.41 4.56
CA TYR A 12 -1.33 7.96 3.55
C TYR A 12 -1.66 6.97 2.43
N THR A 13 -0.71 6.13 2.03
CA THR A 13 -0.94 5.04 1.07
C THR A 13 -1.99 4.07 1.60
N TYR A 14 -1.87 3.70 2.88
CA TYR A 14 -2.85 2.85 3.56
C TYR A 14 -4.23 3.49 3.61
N LEU A 15 -4.33 4.71 4.14
CA LEU A 15 -5.61 5.42 4.30
C LEU A 15 -6.31 5.64 2.95
N ALA A 16 -5.57 5.98 1.90
CA ALA A 16 -6.12 6.14 0.56
C ALA A 16 -6.63 4.80 -0.01
N SER A 17 -5.89 3.71 0.20
CA SER A 17 -6.30 2.37 -0.22
C SER A 17 -7.55 1.90 0.53
N LEU A 18 -7.60 2.13 1.84
CA LEU A 18 -8.75 1.83 2.69
C LEU A 18 -9.99 2.61 2.25
N ALA A 19 -9.85 3.92 1.98
CA ALA A 19 -10.95 4.75 1.50
C ALA A 19 -11.52 4.24 0.16
N VAL A 20 -10.65 3.86 -0.77
CA VAL A 20 -11.08 3.26 -2.05
C VAL A 20 -11.78 1.92 -1.84
N ALA A 21 -11.28 1.08 -0.94
CA ALA A 21 -11.92 -0.20 -0.62
C ALA A 21 -13.33 0.00 -0.03
N ILE A 22 -13.49 0.94 0.91
CA ILE A 22 -14.78 1.28 1.51
C ILE A 22 -15.77 1.80 0.46
N ILE A 23 -15.33 2.74 -0.40
CA ILE A 23 -16.15 3.30 -1.47
C ILE A 23 -16.56 2.20 -2.46
N GLY A 24 -15.62 1.33 -2.84
CA GLY A 24 -15.89 0.19 -3.73
C GLY A 24 -16.92 -0.75 -3.13
N ALA A 25 -16.75 -1.17 -1.87
CA ALA A 25 -17.70 -2.05 -1.19
C ALA A 25 -19.12 -1.47 -1.18
N PHE A 26 -19.25 -0.16 -0.92
CA PHE A 26 -20.54 0.54 -0.92
C PHE A 26 -21.19 0.59 -2.31
N ILE A 27 -20.44 0.93 -3.36
CA ILE A 27 -20.95 1.08 -4.73
C ILE A 27 -21.44 -0.26 -5.29
N PHE A 28 -20.69 -1.33 -5.08
CA PHE A 28 -20.98 -2.64 -5.67
C PHE A 28 -21.94 -3.48 -4.82
N ASN A 29 -22.44 -2.95 -3.70
CA ASN A 29 -23.27 -3.67 -2.73
C ASN A 29 -22.72 -5.07 -2.40
N ALA A 30 -21.40 -5.19 -2.41
CA ALA A 30 -20.73 -6.45 -2.17
C ALA A 30 -20.85 -6.74 -0.68
N GLY A 31 -21.65 -7.75 -0.32
CA GLY A 31 -21.66 -8.25 1.05
C GLY A 31 -20.25 -8.70 1.41
N THR A 32 -19.70 -8.19 2.50
CA THR A 32 -18.38 -8.62 3.03
C THR A 32 -18.40 -10.07 3.57
N ALA A 33 -19.48 -10.81 3.31
CA ALA A 33 -19.82 -12.08 3.95
C ALA A 33 -19.20 -13.30 3.26
N ASP A 34 -18.91 -13.23 1.95
CA ASP A 34 -18.26 -14.35 1.24
C ASP A 34 -17.10 -13.86 0.34
N PRO A 35 -15.83 -14.10 0.74
CA PRO A 35 -14.66 -13.67 -0.02
C PRO A 35 -14.51 -14.37 -1.39
N ASN A 36 -15.33 -15.40 -1.69
CA ASN A 36 -15.32 -16.08 -3.00
C ASN A 36 -16.30 -15.48 -4.03
N GLU A 37 -17.22 -14.61 -3.60
CA GLU A 37 -18.18 -13.92 -4.50
C GLU A 37 -17.81 -12.45 -4.72
N ILE A 38 -16.55 -12.08 -4.49
CA ILE A 38 -16.09 -10.71 -4.70
C ILE A 38 -16.14 -10.39 -6.21
N HIS A 39 -16.91 -9.36 -6.56
CA HIS A 39 -17.03 -8.86 -7.93
C HIS A 39 -15.62 -8.61 -8.53
N PRO A 40 -15.30 -9.10 -9.76
CA PRO A 40 -13.95 -9.02 -10.33
C PRO A 40 -13.34 -7.62 -10.34
N VAL A 41 -14.18 -6.59 -10.47
CA VAL A 41 -13.74 -5.18 -10.43
C VAL A 41 -13.19 -4.79 -9.07
N LEU A 42 -13.79 -5.26 -7.96
CA LEU A 42 -13.27 -4.99 -6.61
C LEU A 42 -11.91 -5.63 -6.39
N TRP A 43 -11.67 -6.80 -6.99
CA TRP A 43 -10.37 -7.45 -6.96
C TRP A 43 -9.31 -6.63 -7.72
N ILE A 44 -9.63 -6.19 -8.93
CA ILE A 44 -8.74 -5.32 -9.74
C ILE A 44 -8.43 -4.03 -9.00
N VAL A 45 -9.43 -3.39 -8.40
CA VAL A 45 -9.25 -2.15 -7.62
C VAL A 45 -8.41 -2.42 -6.37
N GLY A 46 -8.59 -3.57 -5.70
CA GLY A 46 -7.81 -3.99 -4.54
C GLY A 46 -6.33 -4.23 -4.85
N VAL A 47 -6.00 -4.69 -6.06
CA VAL A 47 -4.61 -4.87 -6.51
C VAL A 47 -4.01 -3.57 -7.05
N LEU A 48 -4.72 -2.89 -7.97
CA LEU A 48 -4.20 -1.70 -8.65
C LEU A 48 -4.18 -0.46 -7.77
N GLY A 49 -5.16 -0.30 -6.88
CA GLY A 49 -5.29 0.87 -5.99
C GLY A 49 -4.02 1.10 -5.16
N PRO A 50 -3.56 0.10 -4.37
CA PRO A 50 -2.33 0.23 -3.59
C PRO A 50 -1.10 0.53 -4.43
N ILE A 51 -1.01 0.00 -5.66
CA ILE A 51 0.12 0.25 -6.57
C ILE A 51 0.12 1.72 -7.03
N VAL A 52 -1.04 2.25 -7.44
CA VAL A 52 -1.20 3.66 -7.84
C VAL A 52 -0.88 4.59 -6.68
N PHE A 53 -1.38 4.29 -5.47
CA PHE A 53 -1.06 5.09 -4.29
C PHE A 53 0.41 5.00 -3.89
N ALA A 54 1.00 3.82 -3.96
CA ALA A 54 2.44 3.64 -3.74
C ALA A 54 3.25 4.51 -4.71
N TRP A 55 2.87 4.56 -5.99
CA TRP A 55 3.50 5.45 -6.97
C TRP A 55 3.37 6.93 -6.59
N ILE A 56 2.17 7.41 -6.27
CA ILE A 56 1.90 8.81 -5.93
C ILE A 56 2.69 9.22 -4.68
N PHE A 57 2.57 8.44 -3.59
CA PHE A 57 3.16 8.80 -2.31
C PHE A 57 4.67 8.55 -2.26
N SER A 58 5.19 7.56 -2.99
CA SER A 58 6.65 7.43 -3.18
C SER A 58 7.21 8.59 -3.99
N THR A 59 6.51 9.05 -5.03
CA THR A 59 6.93 10.23 -5.81
C THR A 59 6.94 11.47 -4.91
N TRP A 60 5.88 11.68 -4.12
CA TRP A 60 5.85 12.74 -3.12
C TRP A 60 6.98 12.62 -2.08
N TYR A 61 7.29 11.40 -1.62
CA TYR A 61 8.39 11.15 -0.68
C TYR A 61 9.75 11.58 -1.26
N PHE A 62 10.07 11.11 -2.48
CA PHE A 62 11.37 11.36 -3.13
C PHE A 62 11.52 12.76 -3.72
N ARG A 63 10.45 13.54 -3.88
CA ARG A 63 10.51 14.98 -4.25
C ARG A 63 11.04 15.87 -3.11
N GLY A 64 11.18 15.36 -1.89
CA GLY A 64 11.74 16.13 -0.78
C GLY A 64 13.24 16.41 -0.97
N SER A 65 13.64 17.68 -0.90
CA SER A 65 15.03 18.15 -1.15
C SER A 65 16.13 17.52 -0.29
N HIS A 66 15.79 16.82 0.80
CA HIS A 66 16.78 16.09 1.61
C HIS A 66 16.45 14.60 1.78
N VAL A 67 15.77 14.01 0.81
CA VAL A 67 15.60 12.55 0.74
C VAL A 67 16.59 12.02 -0.29
N ALA A 68 17.49 11.13 0.14
CA ALA A 68 18.40 10.46 -0.77
C ALA A 68 17.59 9.61 -1.76
N GLN A 69 17.80 9.84 -3.06
CA GLN A 69 17.18 9.06 -4.13
C GLN A 69 18.08 7.87 -4.51
N GLY A 70 17.45 6.75 -4.80
CA GLY A 70 18.09 5.52 -5.26
C GLY A 70 17.20 4.30 -5.10
N ARG A 71 17.45 3.26 -5.91
CA ARG A 71 16.70 1.99 -5.89
C ARG A 71 16.66 1.35 -4.50
N GLY A 72 17.77 1.39 -3.75
CA GLY A 72 17.84 0.88 -2.38
C GLY A 72 16.95 1.64 -1.39
N GLN A 73 16.82 2.97 -1.54
CA GLN A 73 15.87 3.74 -0.71
C GLN A 73 14.42 3.46 -1.12
N GLY A 74 14.17 3.20 -2.40
CA GLY A 74 12.86 2.74 -2.89
C GLY A 74 12.45 1.38 -2.30
N LEU A 75 13.38 0.42 -2.26
CA LEU A 75 13.16 -0.88 -1.62
C LEU A 75 12.80 -0.73 -0.14
N LEU A 76 13.58 0.06 0.60
CA LEU A 76 13.32 0.32 2.02
C LEU A 76 11.97 0.99 2.26
N LEU A 77 11.58 1.94 1.40
CA LEU A 77 10.25 2.57 1.48
C LEU A 77 9.14 1.55 1.22
N GLY A 78 9.28 0.71 0.19
CA GLY A 78 8.32 -0.34 -0.11
C GLY A 78 8.11 -1.31 1.05
N ILE A 79 9.21 -1.82 1.63
CA ILE A 79 9.15 -2.69 2.83
C ILE A 79 8.47 -1.96 3.99
N LEU A 80 8.80 -0.69 4.21
CA LEU A 80 8.16 0.11 5.25
C LEU A 80 6.66 0.27 5.00
N MET A 81 6.22 0.43 3.74
CA MET A 81 4.79 0.48 3.40
C MET A 81 4.06 -0.80 3.77
N ILE A 82 4.64 -1.97 3.47
CA ILE A 82 4.05 -3.27 3.83
C ILE A 82 3.97 -3.44 5.35
N ILE A 83 5.06 -3.17 6.06
CA ILE A 83 5.09 -3.26 7.55
C ILE A 83 4.08 -2.30 8.17
N THR A 84 4.00 -1.06 7.68
CA THR A 84 3.04 -0.07 8.20
C THR A 84 1.62 -0.52 7.94
N GLY A 85 1.33 -1.05 6.74
CA GLY A 85 0.01 -1.62 6.41
C GLY A 85 -0.37 -2.75 7.35
N PHE A 86 0.56 -3.68 7.63
CA PHE A 86 0.34 -4.76 8.58
C PHE A 86 -0.01 -4.27 9.99
N VAL A 87 0.76 -3.30 10.50
CA VAL A 87 0.49 -2.72 11.82
C VAL A 87 -0.89 -2.05 11.85
N LEU A 88 -1.26 -1.34 10.78
CA LEU A 88 -2.56 -0.67 10.69
C LEU A 88 -3.71 -1.67 10.56
N ASP A 89 -3.53 -2.78 9.84
CA ASP A 89 -4.52 -3.86 9.77
C ASP A 89 -4.74 -4.50 11.14
N VAL A 90 -3.68 -4.78 11.89
CA VAL A 90 -3.81 -5.28 13.27
C VAL A 90 -4.61 -4.29 14.13
N ILE A 91 -4.30 -3.00 14.05
CA ILE A 91 -4.98 -1.96 14.85
C ILE A 91 -6.46 -1.79 14.45
N THR A 92 -6.80 -1.98 13.18
CA THR A 92 -8.16 -1.75 12.66
C THR A 92 -9.05 -2.99 12.73
N VAL A 93 -8.50 -4.19 12.50
CA VAL A 93 -9.25 -5.45 12.50
C VAL A 93 -9.55 -5.92 13.93
N LEU A 94 -8.60 -5.77 14.85
CA LEU A 94 -8.74 -6.26 16.22
C LEU A 94 -9.97 -5.71 16.99
N PRO A 95 -10.30 -4.41 16.92
CA PRO A 95 -11.53 -3.89 17.55
C PRO A 95 -12.82 -4.21 16.76
N THR A 96 -12.73 -4.59 15.49
CA THR A 96 -13.91 -4.75 14.61
C THR A 96 -14.34 -6.21 14.41
N ALA A 97 -13.45 -7.17 14.67
CA ALA A 97 -13.70 -8.60 14.42
C ALA A 97 -14.58 -9.32 15.47
N GLY A 98 -15.09 -8.62 16.49
CA GLY A 98 -15.95 -9.21 17.51
C GLY A 98 -15.25 -10.20 18.47
N GLY A 99 -13.91 -10.18 18.51
CA GLY A 99 -13.11 -11.05 19.37
C GLY A 99 -11.68 -11.24 18.84
N PHE A 100 -10.74 -11.57 19.73
CA PHE A 100 -9.32 -11.74 19.38
C PHE A 100 -9.09 -12.92 18.42
N ASP A 101 -9.74 -14.06 18.66
CA ASP A 101 -9.57 -15.26 17.82
C ASP A 101 -10.09 -15.05 16.39
N ASN A 102 -11.22 -14.35 16.26
CA ASN A 102 -11.78 -13.95 14.96
C ASN A 102 -10.85 -12.97 14.23
N ALA A 103 -10.29 -11.99 14.94
CA ALA A 103 -9.35 -11.03 14.37
C ALA A 103 -8.10 -11.72 13.80
N ILE A 104 -7.51 -12.65 14.56
CA ILE A 104 -6.35 -13.43 14.11
C ILE A 104 -6.71 -14.25 12.89
N THR A 105 -7.86 -14.94 12.92
CA THR A 105 -8.30 -15.80 11.80
C THR A 105 -8.48 -14.98 10.51
N LEU A 106 -9.09 -13.79 10.60
CA LEU A 106 -9.27 -12.88 9.47
C LEU A 106 -7.93 -12.37 8.94
N LEU A 107 -7.02 -11.94 9.81
CA LEU A 107 -5.68 -11.48 9.42
C LEU A 107 -4.91 -12.59 8.74
N VAL A 108 -4.80 -13.78 9.35
CA VAL A 108 -4.08 -14.92 8.77
C VAL A 108 -4.69 -15.31 7.42
N SER A 109 -6.01 -15.36 7.31
CA SER A 109 -6.70 -15.64 6.04
C SER A 109 -6.31 -14.62 4.97
N TYR A 110 -6.33 -13.33 5.28
CA TYR A 110 -5.92 -12.26 4.34
C TYR A 110 -4.44 -12.35 3.93
N TYR A 111 -3.52 -12.50 4.89
CA TYR A 111 -2.07 -12.53 4.64
C TYR A 111 -1.58 -13.84 4.00
N THR A 112 -2.40 -14.89 3.95
CA THR A 112 -2.10 -16.13 3.23
C THR A 112 -2.58 -16.12 1.78
N GLN A 113 -3.39 -15.13 1.38
CA GLN A 113 -3.85 -15.03 -0.01
C GLN A 113 -2.69 -14.66 -0.96
N TRP A 114 -2.57 -15.38 -2.08
CA TRP A 114 -1.55 -15.10 -3.09
C TRP A 114 -1.67 -13.68 -3.66
N ALA A 115 -2.89 -13.15 -3.78
CA ALA A 115 -3.16 -11.81 -4.29
C ALA A 115 -2.51 -10.72 -3.42
N PHE A 116 -2.48 -10.92 -2.10
CA PHE A 116 -1.76 -10.04 -1.17
C PHE A 116 -0.27 -9.98 -1.52
N TRP A 117 0.38 -11.13 -1.66
CA TRP A 117 1.82 -11.20 -1.93
C TRP A 117 2.19 -10.63 -3.29
N VAL A 118 1.36 -10.88 -4.32
CA VAL A 118 1.53 -10.24 -5.64
C VAL A 118 1.45 -8.72 -5.51
N THR A 119 0.45 -8.20 -4.81
CA THR A 119 0.29 -6.76 -4.59
C THR A 119 1.47 -6.18 -3.82
N ALA A 120 1.93 -6.86 -2.77
CA ALA A 120 3.07 -6.43 -1.96
C ALA A 120 4.35 -6.33 -2.79
N VAL A 121 4.63 -7.33 -3.64
CA VAL A 121 5.78 -7.31 -4.56
C VAL A 121 5.66 -6.16 -5.55
N LEU A 122 4.48 -5.91 -6.12
CA LEU A 122 4.25 -4.81 -7.06
C LEU A 122 4.40 -3.44 -6.40
N VAL A 123 3.93 -3.27 -5.17
CA VAL A 123 4.13 -2.04 -4.37
C VAL A 123 5.62 -1.79 -4.14
N ILE A 124 6.36 -2.82 -3.73
CA ILE A 124 7.82 -2.71 -3.54
C ILE A 124 8.50 -2.33 -4.86
N PHE A 125 8.17 -3.04 -5.94
CA PHE A 125 8.71 -2.80 -7.27
C PHE A 125 8.45 -1.35 -7.71
N MET A 126 7.23 -0.85 -7.48
CA MET A 126 6.88 0.52 -7.82
C MET A 126 7.70 1.55 -7.04
N CYS A 127 7.88 1.35 -5.73
CA CYS A 127 8.73 2.21 -4.90
C CYS A 127 10.20 2.19 -5.36
N VAL A 128 10.72 1.03 -5.78
CA VAL A 128 12.07 0.88 -6.36
C VAL A 128 12.20 1.67 -7.66
N LEU A 129 11.22 1.57 -8.56
CA LEU A 129 11.20 2.30 -9.83
C LEU A 129 11.20 3.81 -9.60
N VAL A 130 10.32 4.31 -8.73
CA VAL A 130 10.26 5.74 -8.40
C VAL A 130 11.56 6.21 -7.74
N GLY A 131 12.06 5.46 -6.76
CA GLY A 131 13.32 5.78 -6.10
C GLY A 131 14.52 5.82 -7.06
N GLY A 132 14.48 5.04 -8.15
CA GLY A 132 15.52 5.02 -9.19
C GLY A 132 15.40 6.14 -10.23
N ASN A 133 14.17 6.48 -10.66
CA ASN A 133 13.94 7.31 -11.84
C ASN A 133 13.92 8.83 -11.55
N VAL A 134 13.69 9.26 -10.31
CA VAL A 134 13.62 10.70 -9.99
C VAL A 134 14.96 11.42 -10.26
N ARG A 135 16.09 10.71 -10.24
CA ARG A 135 17.42 11.28 -10.59
C ARG A 135 17.50 11.77 -12.05
N GLN A 136 16.83 11.13 -12.99
CA GLN A 136 16.97 11.45 -14.42
C GLN A 136 16.21 12.74 -14.80
N ALA A 137 15.07 13.00 -14.18
CA ALA A 137 14.25 14.18 -14.48
C ALA A 137 14.90 15.50 -14.00
N ALA A 138 15.71 15.46 -12.94
CA ALA A 138 16.39 16.65 -12.41
C ALA A 138 17.67 17.01 -13.19
N SER A 139 18.31 16.04 -13.86
CA SER A 139 19.49 16.29 -14.70
C SER A 139 19.14 16.76 -16.12
N SER A 140 17.92 16.51 -16.59
CA SER A 140 17.46 16.92 -17.94
C SER A 140 16.84 18.31 -18.00
N SER A 141 16.59 18.97 -16.85
CA SER A 141 16.03 20.32 -16.79
C SER A 141 17.09 21.43 -16.62
N SER A 142 18.37 21.05 -16.58
CA SER A 142 19.52 21.96 -16.40
C SER A 142 20.39 22.09 -17.65
N SER A 143 19.91 21.63 -18.81
CA SER A 143 20.58 21.69 -20.11
C SER A 143 19.87 22.62 -21.06
#